data_AF-A0A357IZ61-F1
#
_entry.id   AF-A0A357IZ61-F1
#
_cell.length_a   1.000
_cell.length_b   1.000
_cell.length_c   1.000
_cell.angle_alpha   90.00
_cell.angle_beta   90.00
_cell.angle_gamma   90.00
#
_symmetry.space_group_name_H-M   'P 1'
#
loop_
_entity.id
_entity.type
_entity.pdbx_description
1 polymer ?
#
loop_
_entity_poly.entity_id
_entity_poly.type
_entity_poly.pdbx_seq_one_letter_code
_entity_poly.pdbx_strand_id
1 'polypeptide(L)'
;MARTLERISLLFPVWVSIFVGLALIEPSIFTWFSGILIPLGLAGIMLSMGLTLLPADFRRVLSFPLPVLLGVLFQYTIMPVLGYSIGLMLDMEPPLRAGLVLVASCPGGTASNVVAFL
;
A
#
# COMPACT_ATOMS: atom_id res chain seq x y z
N MET A 1 25.55 11.67 2.91
CA MET A 1 24.87 10.66 2.06
C MET A 1 23.58 10.16 2.69
N ALA A 2 23.60 9.63 3.92
CA ALA A 2 22.39 9.15 4.62
C ALA A 2 21.26 10.20 4.73
N ARG A 3 21.60 11.43 5.15
CA ARG A 3 20.65 12.55 5.28
C ARG A 3 20.00 12.99 3.96
N THR A 4 20.66 12.75 2.83
CA THR A 4 20.13 13.07 1.49
C THR A 4 19.15 12.00 1.05
N LEU A 5 19.47 10.73 1.29
CA LEU A 5 18.59 9.59 0.98
C LEU A 5 17.29 9.64 1.80
N GLU A 6 17.39 9.95 3.10
CA GLU A 6 16.24 10.13 3.98
C GLU A 6 15.28 11.22 3.46
N ARG A 7 15.81 12.38 3.08
CA ARG A 7 15.00 13.47 2.49
C ARG A 7 14.31 13.05 1.20
N ILE A 8 14.98 12.27 0.35
CA ILE A 8 14.39 11.76 -0.89
C ILE A 8 13.23 10.81 -0.58
N SER A 9 13.38 9.92 0.41
CA SER A 9 12.33 8.98 0.84
C SER A 9 11.11 9.70 1.44
N LEU A 10 11.32 10.78 2.20
CA LEU A 10 10.23 11.58 2.76
C LEU A 10 9.43 12.32 1.68
N LEU A 11 10.05 12.62 0.54
CA LEU A 11 9.38 13.22 -0.63
C LEU A 11 8.60 12.20 -1.47
N PHE A 12 8.49 10.93 -1.03
CA PHE A 12 7.75 9.89 -1.74
C PHE A 12 6.35 10.33 -2.23
N PRO A 13 5.49 11.00 -1.43
CA PRO A 13 4.18 11.46 -1.92
C PRO A 13 4.28 12.48 -3.05
N VAL A 14 5.31 13.33 -3.04
CA VAL A 14 5.57 14.33 -4.09
C VAL A 14 5.97 13.63 -5.38
N TRP A 15 6.87 12.65 -5.31
CA TRP A 15 7.28 11.85 -6.47
C TRP A 15 6.09 11.12 -7.08
N VAL A 16 5.28 10.43 -6.27
CA VAL A 16 4.08 9.73 -6.74
C VAL A 16 3.13 10.68 -7.44
N SER A 17 2.86 11.86 -6.87
CA SER A 17 1.97 12.85 -7.47
C SER A 17 2.46 13.35 -8.83
N ILE A 18 3.78 13.58 -8.97
CA ILE A 18 4.39 13.99 -10.24
C ILE A 18 4.23 12.88 -11.29
N PHE A 19 4.57 11.63 -10.96
CA PHE A 19 4.47 10.52 -11.91
C PHE A 19 3.02 10.25 -12.33
N VAL A 20 2.06 10.34 -11.41
CA VAL A 20 0.63 10.25 -11.74
C VAL A 20 0.23 11.38 -12.69
N GLY A 21 0.63 12.62 -12.41
CA GLY A 21 0.34 13.75 -13.29
C GLY A 21 0.90 13.57 -14.70
N LEU A 22 2.15 13.11 -14.82
CA LEU A 22 2.77 12.82 -16.11
C LEU A 22 2.06 11.68 -16.84
N ALA A 23 1.67 10.61 -16.14
CA ALA A 23 0.95 9.49 -16.72
C ALA A 23 -0.44 9.87 -17.26
N LEU A 24 -1.09 10.86 -16.64
CA LEU A 24 -2.38 11.39 -17.12
C LEU A 24 -2.24 12.27 -18.38
N ILE A 25 -1.10 12.94 -18.57
CA ILE A 25 -0.85 13.82 -19.72
C ILE A 25 -0.36 13.00 -20.93
N GLU A 26 0.63 12.14 -20.72
CA GLU A 26 1.24 11.33 -21.78
C GLU A 26 1.41 9.88 -21.31
N PRO A 27 0.37 9.03 -21.50
CA PRO A 27 0.38 7.66 -21.01
C PRO A 27 1.49 6.79 -21.60
N SER A 28 1.95 7.10 -22.83
CA SER A 28 2.95 6.31 -23.55
C SER A 28 4.30 6.22 -22.82
N ILE A 29 4.58 7.16 -21.91
CA ILE A 29 5.78 7.16 -21.06
C ILE A 29 5.82 5.95 -20.12
N PHE A 30 4.67 5.37 -19.73
CA PHE A 30 4.59 4.31 -18.71
C PHE A 30 3.96 3.00 -19.19
N THR A 31 3.39 2.94 -20.39
CA THR A 31 2.75 1.71 -20.92
C THR A 31 3.71 0.54 -21.12
N TRP A 32 5.02 0.81 -21.23
CA TRP A 32 6.06 -0.22 -21.25
C TRP A 32 6.09 -1.05 -19.96
N PHE A 33 5.63 -0.50 -18.83
CA PHE A 33 5.52 -1.19 -17.55
C PHE A 33 4.09 -1.69 -17.34
N SER A 34 3.71 -2.74 -18.07
CA SER A 34 2.35 -3.32 -18.02
C SER A 34 2.38 -4.85 -18.03
N GLY A 35 1.20 -5.47 -17.85
CA GLY A 35 1.05 -6.92 -17.84
C GLY A 35 1.85 -7.59 -16.74
N ILE A 36 2.78 -8.49 -17.09
CA ILE A 36 3.59 -9.28 -16.16
C ILE A 36 4.61 -8.45 -15.36
N LEU A 37 5.00 -7.28 -15.87
CA LEU A 37 5.99 -6.43 -15.20
C LEU A 37 5.45 -5.84 -13.90
N ILE A 38 4.15 -5.55 -13.82
CA ILE A 38 3.49 -5.05 -12.60
C ILE A 38 3.61 -6.04 -11.44
N PRO A 39 3.16 -7.30 -11.55
CA PRO A 39 3.30 -8.27 -10.47
C PRO A 39 4.75 -8.62 -10.18
N LEU A 40 5.66 -8.60 -11.17
CA LEU A 40 7.10 -8.78 -10.92
C LEU A 40 7.70 -7.63 -10.10
N GLY A 41 7.33 -6.39 -10.41
CA GLY A 41 7.74 -5.22 -9.62
C GLY A 41 7.22 -5.29 -8.19
N LEU A 42 5.94 -5.65 -8.03
CA LEU A 42 5.33 -5.87 -6.71
C LEU A 42 6.03 -6.99 -5.95
N ALA A 43 6.36 -8.10 -6.61
CA ALA A 43 7.12 -9.20 -6.01
C ALA A 43 8.51 -8.75 -5.53
N GLY A 44 9.20 -7.92 -6.31
CA GLY A 44 10.48 -7.33 -5.90
C GLY A 44 10.36 -6.44 -4.66
N ILE A 45 9.31 -5.62 -4.58
CA ILE A 45 9.00 -4.78 -3.41
C ILE A 45 8.69 -5.66 -2.18
N MET A 46 7.84 -6.67 -2.34
CA MET A 46 7.46 -7.59 -1.26
C MET A 46 8.64 -8.45 -0.79
N LEU A 47 9.52 -8.88 -1.69
CA LEU A 47 10.74 -9.59 -1.34
C LEU A 47 11.68 -8.68 -0.52
N SER A 48 11.85 -7.43 -0.96
CA SER A 48 12.68 -6.45 -0.26
C SER A 48 12.17 -6.19 1.15
N MET A 49 10.85 -6.11 1.35
CA MET A 49 10.26 -6.08 2.69
C MET A 49 10.59 -7.36 3.48
N GLY A 50 10.40 -8.55 2.88
CA GLY A 50 10.66 -9.83 3.55
C GLY A 50 12.11 -9.98 4.03
N LEU A 51 13.08 -9.47 3.27
CA LEU A 51 14.49 -9.48 3.66
C LEU A 51 14.82 -8.61 4.88
N THR A 52 13.94 -7.66 5.23
CA THR A 52 14.10 -6.80 6.42
C THR A 52 13.49 -7.39 7.70
N LEU A 53 12.71 -8.47 7.59
CA LEU A 53 12.03 -9.08 8.73
C LEU A 53 13.01 -9.92 9.57
N LEU A 54 12.99 -9.69 10.88
CA LEU A 54 13.77 -10.45 11.84
C LEU A 54 12.87 -11.48 12.55
N PRO A 55 13.40 -12.66 12.95
CA PRO A 55 12.64 -13.60 13.78
C PRO A 55 12.08 -12.99 15.07
N ALA A 56 12.73 -11.94 15.59
CA ALA A 56 12.28 -11.17 16.74
C ALA A 56 10.94 -10.46 16.51
N ASP A 57 10.65 -10.01 15.28
CA ASP A 57 9.41 -9.33 14.92
C ASP A 57 8.21 -10.28 15.07
N PHE A 58 8.36 -11.53 14.64
CA PHE A 58 7.37 -12.58 14.82
C PHE A 58 7.17 -12.94 16.30
N ARG A 59 8.26 -12.97 17.08
CA ARG A 59 8.16 -13.19 18.53
C ARG A 59 7.38 -12.08 19.21
N ARG A 60 7.54 -10.82 18.78
CA ARG A 60 6.79 -9.67 19.34
C ARG A 60 5.28 -9.81 19.13
N VAL A 61 4.87 -10.31 17.97
CA VAL A 61 3.46 -10.63 17.68
C VAL A 61 2.91 -11.67 18.65
N LEU A 62 3.69 -12.71 18.96
CA LEU A 62 3.28 -13.75 19.90
C LEU A 62 3.29 -13.29 21.37
N SER A 63 4.17 -12.35 21.73
CA SER A 63 4.24 -11.78 23.07
C SER A 63 3.07 -10.84 23.37
N PHE A 64 2.56 -10.12 22.36
CA PHE A 64 1.43 -9.19 22.48
C PHE A 64 0.39 -9.47 21.38
N PRO A 65 -0.36 -10.59 21.48
CA PRO A 65 -1.25 -11.02 20.40
C PRO A 65 -2.51 -10.17 20.29
N LEU A 66 -3.02 -9.64 21.41
CA LEU A 66 -4.31 -8.94 21.45
C LEU A 66 -4.32 -7.68 20.57
N PRO A 67 -3.33 -6.76 20.64
CA PRO A 67 -3.29 -5.59 19.76
C PRO A 67 -3.13 -5.96 18.29
N VAL A 68 -2.36 -7.00 17.97
CA VAL A 68 -2.16 -7.46 16.59
C VAL A 68 -3.47 -8.02 16.02
N LEU A 69 -4.16 -8.88 16.77
CA LEU A 69 -5.44 -9.45 16.36
C LEU A 69 -6.51 -8.37 16.16
N LEU A 70 -6.60 -7.39 17.06
CA LEU A 70 -7.52 -6.27 16.89
C LEU A 70 -7.16 -5.42 15.67
N GLY A 71 -5.87 -5.16 15.43
CA GLY A 71 -5.40 -4.46 14.24
C GLY A 71 -5.79 -5.18 12.95
N VAL A 72 -5.59 -6.50 12.89
CA VAL A 72 -5.99 -7.34 11.74
C VAL A 72 -7.51 -7.34 11.58
N LEU A 73 -8.26 -7.51 12.67
CA LEU A 73 -9.72 -7.51 12.65
C LEU A 73 -10.26 -6.19 12.11
N PHE A 74 -9.76 -5.05 12.61
CA PHE A 74 -10.18 -3.74 12.15
C PHE A 74 -9.74 -3.48 10.70
N GLN A 75 -8.52 -3.86 10.32
CA GLN A 75 -8.03 -3.71 8.94
C GLN A 75 -8.92 -4.45 7.94
N TYR A 76 -9.31 -5.69 8.21
CA TYR A 76 -10.11 -6.50 7.29
C TYR A 76 -11.63 -6.37 7.48
N THR A 77 -12.09 -5.63 8.50
CA THR A 77 -13.52 -5.35 8.68
C THR A 77 -13.85 -3.92 8.29
N ILE A 78 -13.17 -2.94 8.89
CA ILE A 78 -13.49 -1.52 8.73
C ILE A 78 -13.15 -1.07 7.32
N MET A 79 -11.95 -1.35 6.81
CA MET A 79 -11.54 -0.84 5.49
C MET A 79 -12.41 -1.38 4.35
N PRO A 80 -12.69 -2.70 4.22
CA PRO A 80 -13.55 -3.20 3.15
C PRO A 80 -14.99 -2.68 3.24
N VAL A 81 -15.55 -2.61 4.46
CA VAL A 81 -16.89 -2.06 4.67
C VAL A 81 -16.95 -0.59 4.25
N LEU A 82 -15.95 0.20 4.62
CA LEU A 82 -15.84 1.60 4.20
C LEU A 82 -15.69 1.74 2.68
N GLY A 83 -14.84 0.92 2.04
CA GLY A 83 -14.67 0.92 0.58
C GLY A 83 -15.98 0.61 -0.14
N TYR A 84 -16.73 -0.37 0.35
CA TYR A 84 -18.04 -0.73 -0.20
C TYR A 84 -19.07 0.39 0.04
N SER A 85 -19.16 0.94 1.25
CA SER A 85 -20.12 1.99 1.57
C SER A 85 -19.86 3.26 0.77
N ILE A 86 -18.59 3.67 0.63
CA ILE A 86 -18.22 4.82 -0.21
C ILE A 86 -18.62 4.58 -1.66
N GLY A 87 -18.35 3.38 -2.19
CA GLY A 87 -18.72 3.04 -3.56
C GLY A 87 -20.23 2.96 -3.81
N LEU A 88 -21.06 2.74 -2.77
CA LEU A 88 -22.52 2.89 -2.82
C LEU A 88 -22.94 4.36 -2.74
N MET A 89 -22.37 5.13 -1.81
CA MET A 89 -22.71 6.54 -1.59
C MET A 89 -22.40 7.43 -2.79
N LEU A 90 -21.35 7.08 -3.55
CA LEU A 90 -20.94 7.79 -4.76
C LEU A 90 -21.59 7.23 -6.05
N ASP A 91 -22.51 6.28 -5.92
CA ASP A 91 -23.18 5.59 -7.04
C ASP A 91 -22.20 5.08 -8.13
N MET A 92 -21.07 4.52 -7.69
CA MET A 92 -20.03 4.05 -8.61
C MET A 92 -20.52 2.87 -9.43
N GLU A 93 -20.14 2.82 -10.71
CA GLU A 93 -20.42 1.65 -11.55
C GLU A 93 -19.83 0.36 -10.93
N PRO A 94 -20.47 -0.79 -11.13
CA PRO A 94 -20.05 -2.05 -10.49
C PRO A 94 -18.55 -2.39 -10.66
N PRO A 95 -17.91 -2.20 -11.84
CA PRO A 95 -16.48 -2.48 -12.00
C PRO A 95 -15.58 -1.58 -11.15
N LEU A 96 -15.90 -0.28 -11.07
CA LEU A 96 -15.11 0.69 -10.30
C LEU A 96 -15.28 0.45 -8.79
N ARG A 97 -16.50 0.14 -8.36
CA ARG A 97 -16.80 -0.25 -6.98
C ARG A 97 -16.04 -1.50 -6.56
N ALA A 98 -16.00 -2.51 -7.43
CA ALA A 98 -15.23 -3.73 -7.17
C ALA A 98 -13.73 -3.44 -7.01
N GLY A 99 -13.17 -2.56 -7.85
CA GLY A 99 -11.79 -2.08 -7.73
C GLY A 99 -11.53 -1.38 -6.39
N LEU A 100 -12.43 -0.50 -5.96
CA LEU A 100 -12.32 0.20 -4.67
C LEU A 100 -12.35 -0.76 -3.48
N VAL A 101 -13.28 -1.72 -3.48
CA VAL A 101 -13.37 -2.75 -2.43
C VAL A 101 -12.13 -3.64 -2.42
N LEU A 102 -11.59 -3.99 -3.59
CA LEU A 102 -10.35 -4.76 -3.71
C LEU A 102 -9.18 -4.02 -3.06
N VAL A 103 -9.01 -2.72 -3.36
CA VAL A 103 -7.97 -1.88 -2.75
C VAL A 103 -8.15 -1.79 -1.23
N ALA A 104 -9.39 -1.59 -0.78
CA ALA A 104 -9.70 -1.48 0.65
C ALA A 104 -9.50 -2.81 1.41
N SER A 105 -9.52 -3.94 0.70
CA SER A 105 -9.29 -5.28 1.25
C SER A 105 -7.82 -5.69 1.24
N CYS A 106 -6.93 -4.88 0.66
CA CYS A 106 -5.50 -5.15 0.71
C CYS A 106 -4.94 -4.97 2.13
N PRO A 107 -3.89 -5.72 2.50
CA PRO A 107 -3.19 -5.51 3.77
C PRO A 107 -2.56 -4.11 3.82
N GLY A 108 -2.28 -3.64 5.05
CA GLY A 108 -1.54 -2.39 5.26
C GLY A 108 -0.19 -2.40 4.55
N GLY A 109 0.15 -1.29 3.88
CA GLY A 109 1.41 -1.13 3.16
C GLY A 109 2.58 -0.81 4.08
N THR A 110 3.80 -1.20 3.70
CA THR A 110 5.03 -1.01 4.50
C THR A 110 5.36 0.45 4.82
N ALA A 111 4.83 1.38 4.03
CA ALA A 111 4.92 2.81 4.30
C ALA A 111 4.30 3.22 5.64
N SER A 112 3.30 2.47 6.14
CA SER A 112 2.69 2.73 7.45
C SER A 112 3.68 2.60 8.59
N ASN A 113 4.71 1.75 8.46
CA ASN A 113 5.72 1.58 9.50
C ASN A 113 6.58 2.84 9.68
N VAL A 114 6.84 3.56 8.58
CA VAL A 114 7.54 4.85 8.64
C VAL A 114 6.65 5.91 9.29
N VAL A 115 5.37 5.96 8.92
CA VAL A 115 4.42 6.93 9.49
C VAL A 115 4.16 6.69 10.97
N ALA A 116 4.03 5.43 11.40
CA ALA A 116 3.82 5.09 12.81
C ALA A 116 5.08 5.28 13.70
N PHE A 117 6.25 5.40 13.08
CA PHE A 117 7.51 5.70 13.78
C PHE A 117 7.67 7.19 14.08
N LEU A 118 7.07 8.06 13.25
CA LEU A 118 7.04 9.52 13.42
C LEU A 118 6.06 9.92 14.53
#